data_AF-E8ZJ86-F1
#
_entry.id   AF-E8ZJ86-F1
#
_cell.length_a   1.000
_cell.length_b   1.000
_cell.length_c   1.000
_cell.angle_alpha   90.00
_cell.angle_beta   90.00
_cell.angle_gamma   90.00
#
_symmetry.space_group_name_H-M   'P 1'
#
loop_
_entity.id
_entity.type
_entity.pdbx_description
1 polymer ?
#
loop_
_entity_poly.entity_id
_entity_poly.type
_entity_poly.pdbx_seq_one_letter_code
_entity_poly.pdbx_strand_id
1 'polypeptide(L)'
;MASPLVKPLAFTALAGASGTGGYFGSKLLTSKNSHVQESKKKPVSVAELLSKHTTKQLLDKSLTKTHSDWTTAWSNYKTKNNDSDPLKIGNWSTKKTQAEVPEEFLNRCDEESKKEVLDTSDPIYVNVLNWCTKDKEAAKAPSAGSV
;
A
#
# COMPACT_ATOMS: atom_id res chain seq x y z
N MET A 1 -14.16 -39.99 42.18
CA MET A 1 -14.35 -38.96 43.22
C MET A 1 -15.43 -38.00 42.73
N ALA A 2 -16.35 -37.65 43.63
CA ALA A 2 -17.68 -37.13 43.35
C ALA A 2 -17.69 -35.73 42.70
N SER A 3 -18.61 -35.51 41.76
CA SER A 3 -19.24 -34.20 41.47
C SER A 3 -20.12 -33.77 42.66
N PRO A 4 -20.85 -32.63 42.68
CA PRO A 4 -20.97 -31.48 41.75
C PRO A 4 -20.96 -30.10 42.49
N LEU A 5 -21.01 -28.95 41.80
CA LEU A 5 -21.89 -27.86 42.25
C LEU A 5 -22.17 -26.76 41.20
N VAL A 6 -23.43 -26.77 40.79
CA VAL A 6 -24.26 -25.72 40.18
C VAL A 6 -24.24 -24.40 40.97
N LYS A 7 -24.19 -23.24 40.28
CA LYS A 7 -25.27 -22.23 40.33
C LYS A 7 -25.10 -21.05 39.32
N PRO A 8 -26.11 -20.80 38.47
CA PRO A 8 -26.27 -19.57 37.69
C PRO A 8 -26.90 -18.48 38.57
N LEU A 9 -26.56 -17.21 38.34
CA LEU A 9 -27.29 -16.08 38.91
C LEU A 9 -28.29 -15.53 37.89
N ALA A 10 -29.55 -15.61 38.31
CA ALA A 10 -30.76 -15.26 37.62
C ALA A 10 -31.03 -13.74 37.64
N PHE A 11 -31.61 -13.27 36.54
CA PHE A 11 -32.71 -12.30 36.42
C PHE A 11 -32.90 -11.20 37.46
N THR A 12 -32.87 -9.95 36.98
CA THR A 12 -33.74 -8.88 37.50
C THR A 12 -34.55 -8.30 36.35
N ALA A 13 -35.77 -8.80 36.17
CA ALA A 13 -36.83 -8.10 35.45
C ALA A 13 -37.50 -7.14 36.43
N LEU A 14 -37.51 -5.84 36.14
CA LEU A 14 -38.27 -4.86 36.91
C LEU A 14 -39.38 -4.31 36.01
N ALA A 15 -40.56 -4.92 36.11
CA ALA A 15 -41.80 -4.34 35.62
C ALA A 15 -42.40 -3.50 36.75
N GLY A 16 -42.55 -2.20 36.53
CA GLY A 16 -43.29 -1.28 37.40
C GLY A 16 -44.09 -0.31 36.53
N ALA A 17 -45.41 -0.29 36.75
CA ALA A 17 -46.36 0.43 35.91
C ALA A 17 -46.75 1.82 36.50
N SER A 18 -47.14 2.70 35.57
CA SER A 18 -48.02 3.88 35.70
C SER A 18 -47.48 5.21 36.27
N GLY A 19 -47.62 6.28 35.47
CA GLY A 19 -47.67 7.67 35.97
C GLY A 19 -47.14 8.75 35.05
N THR A 20 -48.03 9.39 34.28
CA THR A 20 -47.95 10.76 33.68
C THR A 20 -46.81 11.10 32.70
N GLY A 21 -47.21 11.50 31.49
CA GLY A 21 -46.32 11.85 30.38
C GLY A 21 -45.39 13.04 30.66
N GLY A 22 -44.12 12.81 30.39
CA GLY A 22 -43.15 13.82 29.99
C GLY A 22 -42.35 13.22 28.85
N TYR A 23 -42.56 13.71 27.63
CA TYR A 23 -41.71 13.38 26.48
C TYR A 23 -40.38 14.09 26.71
N PHE A 24 -39.55 13.55 27.61
CA PHE A 24 -38.17 13.96 27.74
C PHE A 24 -37.53 13.58 26.41
N GLY A 25 -37.41 14.61 25.57
CA GLY A 25 -36.72 14.54 24.30
C GLY A 25 -35.32 14.05 24.57
N SER A 26 -35.13 12.74 24.45
CA SER A 26 -33.88 12.18 24.00
C SER A 26 -33.69 12.71 22.58
N LYS A 27 -33.23 13.97 22.48
CA LYS A 27 -32.13 14.26 21.57
C LYS A 27 -31.06 13.27 21.98
N LEU A 28 -31.15 12.05 21.43
CA LEU A 28 -29.98 11.22 21.24
C LEU A 28 -29.12 12.10 20.35
N LEU A 29 -28.26 12.84 21.04
CA LEU A 29 -27.09 13.46 20.51
C LEU A 29 -26.46 12.32 19.72
N THR A 30 -26.63 12.39 18.39
CA THR A 30 -25.70 11.82 17.45
C THR A 30 -24.39 12.54 17.74
N SER A 31 -23.75 12.10 18.82
CA SER A 31 -22.40 12.46 19.19
C SER A 31 -21.60 11.95 18.02
N LYS A 32 -21.25 12.87 17.14
CA LYS A 32 -20.07 12.78 16.28
C LYS A 32 -18.90 12.55 17.22
N ASN A 33 -18.72 11.30 17.64
CA ASN A 33 -17.47 10.82 18.20
C ASN A 33 -16.50 10.69 17.02
N SER A 34 -16.04 11.86 16.57
CA SER A 34 -14.84 12.02 15.79
C SER A 34 -13.65 11.71 16.68
N HIS A 35 -13.39 10.42 16.96
CA HIS A 35 -12.08 9.98 17.43
C HIS A 35 -11.84 8.47 17.28
N VAL A 36 -12.12 7.93 16.10
CA VAL A 36 -11.18 7.07 15.36
C VAL A 36 -11.46 7.42 13.90
N GLN A 37 -10.72 8.40 13.36
CA GLN A 37 -10.71 8.72 11.94
C GLN A 37 -9.98 7.60 11.20
N GLU A 38 -10.61 6.43 11.19
CA GLU A 38 -10.45 5.48 10.10
C GLU A 38 -11.15 6.12 8.91
N SER A 39 -10.44 7.06 8.30
CA SER A 39 -10.85 7.71 7.06
C SER A 39 -11.16 6.61 6.07
N LYS A 40 -12.38 6.60 5.51
CA LYS A 40 -12.71 5.80 4.32
C LYS A 40 -11.81 6.24 3.16
N LYS A 41 -10.54 5.82 3.15
CA LYS A 41 -9.62 6.06 2.03
C LYS A 41 -10.17 5.27 0.87
N LYS A 42 -10.52 5.97 -0.21
CA LYS A 42 -10.88 5.29 -1.46
C LYS A 42 -9.60 4.64 -2.00
N PRO A 43 -9.67 3.38 -2.46
CA PRO A 43 -8.55 2.77 -3.15
C PRO A 43 -8.18 3.62 -4.37
N VAL A 44 -6.89 3.85 -4.56
CA VAL A 44 -6.31 4.63 -5.66
C VAL A 44 -5.17 3.84 -6.27
N SER A 45 -4.91 4.05 -7.57
CA SER A 45 -3.81 3.34 -8.22
C SER A 45 -2.45 3.72 -7.63
N VAL A 46 -1.50 2.78 -7.61
CA VAL A 46 -0.13 3.03 -7.16
C VAL A 46 0.54 4.11 -8.01
N ALA A 47 0.32 4.11 -9.33
CA ALA A 47 0.80 5.15 -10.22
C ALA A 47 0.27 6.54 -9.84
N GLU A 48 -0.99 6.67 -9.43
CA GLU A 48 -1.55 7.94 -8.98
C GLU A 48 -0.89 8.41 -7.67
N LEU A 49 -0.67 7.51 -6.71
CA LEU A 49 0.07 7.86 -5.48
C LEU A 49 1.51 8.27 -5.78
N LEU A 50 2.18 7.58 -6.70
CA LEU A 50 3.55 7.89 -7.13
C LEU A 50 3.65 9.20 -7.90
N SER A 51 2.62 9.60 -8.65
CA SER A 51 2.61 10.88 -9.37
C SER A 51 2.77 12.09 -8.43
N LYS A 52 2.36 11.93 -7.16
CA LYS A 52 2.45 12.93 -6.08
C LYS A 52 3.77 12.83 -5.31
N HIS A 53 4.61 11.82 -5.58
CA HIS A 53 5.88 11.63 -4.90
C HIS A 53 6.90 12.68 -5.35
N THR A 54 7.61 13.27 -4.39
CA THR A 54 8.45 14.46 -4.64
C THR A 54 9.81 14.14 -5.23
N THR A 55 10.39 12.99 -4.87
CA THR A 55 11.77 12.64 -5.20
C THR A 55 11.92 11.48 -6.18
N LYS A 56 10.82 10.80 -6.50
CA LYS A 56 10.83 9.60 -7.34
C LYS A 56 9.68 9.65 -8.34
N GLN A 57 9.90 9.05 -9.49
CA GLN A 57 8.93 8.96 -10.58
C GLN A 57 8.93 7.54 -11.14
N LEU A 58 7.75 7.06 -11.53
CA LEU A 58 7.59 5.74 -12.13
C LEU A 58 8.39 5.66 -13.44
N LEU A 59 9.04 4.51 -13.67
CA LEU A 59 9.68 4.22 -14.94
C LEU A 59 8.63 4.00 -16.03
N ASP A 60 8.86 4.63 -17.17
CA ASP A 60 7.97 4.48 -18.31
C ASP A 60 8.28 3.18 -19.07
N LYS A 61 7.28 2.31 -19.18
CA LYS A 61 7.35 1.06 -19.95
C LYS A 61 7.54 1.31 -21.45
N SER A 62 7.19 2.49 -21.96
CA SER A 62 7.42 2.86 -23.36
C SER A 62 8.92 2.95 -23.71
N LEU A 63 9.79 3.11 -22.70
CA LEU A 63 11.24 3.08 -22.86
C LEU A 63 11.72 1.67 -23.20
N THR A 64 12.81 1.58 -23.94
CA THR A 64 13.41 0.29 -24.29
C THR A 64 14.02 -0.38 -23.05
N LYS A 65 14.04 -1.72 -23.03
CA LYS A 65 14.72 -2.51 -21.96
C LYS A 65 16.22 -2.18 -21.81
N THR A 66 16.83 -1.60 -22.84
CA THR A 66 18.23 -1.16 -22.86
C THR A 66 18.43 0.26 -22.34
N HIS A 67 17.34 0.98 -22.03
CA HIS A 67 17.41 2.33 -21.49
C HIS A 67 18.13 2.33 -20.14
N SER A 68 18.95 3.36 -19.89
CA SER A 68 19.78 3.49 -18.68
C SER A 68 18.99 3.37 -17.39
N ASP A 69 17.78 3.90 -17.37
CA ASP A 69 16.92 3.86 -16.19
C ASP A 69 16.46 2.44 -15.85
N TRP A 70 16.08 1.65 -16.87
CA TRP A 70 15.68 0.26 -16.70
C TRP A 70 16.86 -0.63 -16.30
N THR A 71 18.03 -0.42 -16.93
CA THR A 71 19.24 -1.18 -16.60
C THR A 71 19.73 -0.88 -15.17
N THR A 72 19.61 0.38 -14.73
CA THR A 72 19.94 0.80 -13.36
C THR A 72 18.98 0.17 -12.34
N ALA A 73 17.67 0.28 -12.58
CA ALA A 73 16.65 -0.29 -11.70
C ALA A 73 16.80 -1.82 -11.58
N TRP A 74 17.02 -2.51 -12.70
CA TRP A 74 17.24 -3.95 -12.73
C TRP A 74 18.51 -4.37 -11.98
N SER A 75 19.60 -3.62 -12.12
CA SER A 75 20.84 -3.88 -11.40
C SER A 75 20.62 -3.75 -9.89
N ASN A 76 19.99 -2.66 -9.44
CA ASN A 76 19.65 -2.46 -8.03
C ASN A 76 18.72 -3.57 -7.51
N TYR A 77 17.70 -3.95 -8.28
CA TYR A 77 16.78 -5.02 -7.93
C TYR A 77 17.51 -6.33 -7.62
N LYS A 78 18.37 -6.80 -8.52
CA LYS A 78 19.14 -8.04 -8.34
C LYS A 78 20.15 -7.96 -7.19
N THR A 79 20.80 -6.82 -7.02
CA THR A 79 21.77 -6.63 -5.94
C THR A 79 21.09 -6.68 -4.57
N LYS A 80 19.92 -6.07 -4.42
CA LYS A 80 19.21 -6.00 -3.14
C LYS A 80 18.36 -7.23 -2.85
N ASN A 81 17.93 -7.95 -3.87
CA ASN A 81 17.06 -9.11 -3.73
C ASN A 81 17.77 -10.41 -4.16
N ASN A 82 19.05 -10.60 -3.84
CA ASN A 82 19.78 -11.78 -4.34
C ASN A 82 19.09 -13.12 -3.96
N ASP A 83 18.55 -13.19 -2.74
CA ASP A 83 17.90 -14.38 -2.17
C ASP A 83 16.37 -14.28 -2.13
N SER A 84 15.78 -13.23 -2.70
CA SER A 84 14.34 -13.01 -2.71
C SER A 84 13.85 -12.46 -4.05
N ASP A 85 12.56 -12.46 -4.28
CA ASP A 85 11.99 -11.96 -5.52
C ASP A 85 10.61 -11.33 -5.25
N PRO A 86 10.59 -10.12 -4.68
CA PRO A 86 9.33 -9.48 -4.28
C PRO A 86 8.41 -9.17 -5.48
N LEU A 87 8.96 -9.02 -6.69
CA LEU A 87 8.18 -8.85 -7.92
C LEU A 87 7.71 -10.18 -8.52
N LYS A 88 8.20 -11.33 -8.05
CA LYS A 88 7.85 -12.68 -8.54
C LYS A 88 8.15 -12.85 -10.04
N ILE A 89 9.35 -12.49 -10.44
CA ILE A 89 9.90 -12.71 -11.77
C ILE A 89 10.16 -14.21 -12.00
N GLY A 90 9.51 -14.77 -13.01
CA GLY A 90 9.69 -16.15 -13.45
C GLY A 90 11.14 -16.51 -13.76
N ASN A 91 11.55 -17.71 -13.35
CA ASN A 91 12.92 -18.20 -13.48
C ASN A 91 13.97 -17.29 -12.81
N TRP A 92 13.63 -16.70 -11.65
CA TRP A 92 14.47 -15.76 -10.91
C TRP A 92 15.94 -16.21 -10.78
N SER A 93 16.19 -17.47 -10.38
CA SER A 93 17.54 -18.01 -10.19
C SER A 93 18.44 -17.87 -11.42
N THR A 94 17.86 -17.90 -12.62
CA THR A 94 18.58 -17.70 -13.89
C THR A 94 18.58 -16.24 -14.29
N LYS A 95 17.44 -15.54 -14.20
CA LYS A 95 17.36 -14.14 -14.65
C LYS A 95 18.20 -13.19 -13.80
N LYS A 96 18.34 -13.45 -12.50
CA LYS A 96 19.16 -12.63 -11.60
C LYS A 96 20.65 -12.61 -11.93
N THR A 97 21.14 -13.50 -12.79
CA THR A 97 22.54 -13.51 -13.23
C THR A 97 22.73 -12.83 -14.59
N GLN A 98 21.65 -12.54 -15.32
CA GLN A 98 21.71 -11.92 -16.64
C GLN A 98 21.94 -10.41 -16.54
N ALA A 99 22.81 -9.88 -17.40
CA ALA A 99 23.03 -8.44 -17.50
C ALA A 99 21.82 -7.71 -18.12
N GLU A 100 21.17 -8.34 -19.09
CA GLU A 100 20.01 -7.79 -19.79
C GLU A 100 18.79 -7.69 -18.87
N VAL A 101 18.00 -6.62 -19.07
CA VAL A 101 16.73 -6.43 -18.36
C VAL A 101 15.66 -7.33 -18.98
N PRO A 102 15.05 -8.26 -18.21
CA PRO A 102 13.98 -9.11 -18.71
C PRO A 102 12.73 -8.28 -19.01
N GLU A 103 12.04 -8.59 -20.10
CA GLU A 103 10.74 -7.98 -20.42
C GLU A 103 9.71 -8.16 -19.30
N GLU A 104 9.77 -9.31 -18.63
CA GLU A 104 8.93 -9.61 -17.47
C GLU A 104 9.10 -8.60 -16.32
N PHE A 105 10.30 -8.05 -16.12
CA PHE A 105 10.54 -7.03 -15.10
C PHE A 105 9.79 -5.73 -15.43
N LEU A 106 9.84 -5.28 -16.69
CA LEU A 106 9.09 -4.12 -17.17
C LEU A 106 7.57 -4.35 -17.06
N ASN A 107 7.11 -5.52 -17.49
CA ASN A 107 5.70 -5.89 -17.42
C ASN A 107 5.20 -5.89 -15.98
N ARG A 108 6.00 -6.43 -15.05
CA ARG A 108 5.62 -6.49 -13.65
C ARG A 108 5.51 -5.12 -13.01
N CYS A 109 6.46 -4.23 -13.30
CA CYS A 109 6.39 -2.85 -12.84
C CYS A 109 5.13 -2.12 -13.34
N ASP A 110 4.77 -2.33 -14.60
CA ASP A 110 3.56 -1.75 -15.19
C ASP A 110 2.28 -2.32 -14.59
N GLU A 111 2.19 -3.64 -14.42
CA GLU A 111 1.06 -4.30 -13.76
C GLU A 111 0.86 -3.85 -12.32
N GLU A 112 1.93 -3.91 -11.50
CA GLU A 112 1.87 -3.55 -10.08
C GLU A 112 1.55 -2.05 -9.90
N SER A 113 2.02 -1.18 -10.80
CA SER A 113 1.71 0.26 -10.75
C SER A 113 0.22 0.58 -10.99
N LYS A 114 -0.51 -0.30 -11.67
CA LYS A 114 -1.94 -0.12 -11.99
C LYS A 114 -2.86 -0.64 -10.89
N LYS A 115 -2.34 -1.42 -9.94
CA LYS A 115 -3.14 -1.95 -8.83
C LYS A 115 -3.59 -0.83 -7.91
N GLU A 116 -4.77 -1.01 -7.33
CA GLU A 116 -5.33 -0.08 -6.37
C GLU A 116 -4.90 -0.43 -4.96
N VAL A 117 -4.51 0.58 -4.19
CA VAL A 117 -4.07 0.48 -2.80
C VAL A 117 -4.73 1.57 -1.97
N LEU A 118 -4.78 1.38 -0.65
CA LEU A 118 -5.40 2.37 0.25
C LEU A 118 -4.46 3.52 0.57
N ASP A 119 -3.16 3.26 0.68
CA ASP A 119 -2.14 4.26 0.92
C ASP A 119 -0.72 3.73 0.66
N THR A 120 0.28 4.55 1.00
CA THR A 120 1.71 4.30 0.75
C THR A 120 2.33 3.25 1.67
N SER A 121 1.60 2.73 2.67
CA SER A 121 2.07 1.62 3.50
C SER A 121 1.81 0.26 2.86
N ASP A 122 1.01 0.20 1.79
CA ASP A 122 0.70 -1.02 1.08
C ASP A 122 1.98 -1.65 0.48
N PRO A 123 2.20 -2.97 0.66
CA PRO A 123 3.40 -3.64 0.14
C PRO A 123 3.54 -3.53 -1.39
N ILE A 124 2.44 -3.43 -2.13
CA ILE A 124 2.47 -3.21 -3.58
C ILE A 124 3.07 -1.83 -3.88
N TYR A 125 2.59 -0.79 -3.18
CA TYR A 125 3.13 0.57 -3.34
C TYR A 125 4.62 0.60 -3.01
N VAL A 126 5.03 -0.01 -1.89
CA VAL A 126 6.43 -0.07 -1.45
C VAL A 126 7.30 -0.79 -2.47
N ASN A 127 6.83 -1.90 -3.05
CA ASN A 127 7.56 -2.62 -4.08
C ASN A 127 7.74 -1.79 -5.35
N VAL A 128 6.67 -1.16 -5.85
CA VAL A 128 6.76 -0.30 -7.04
C VAL A 128 7.66 0.90 -6.77
N LEU A 129 7.53 1.55 -5.61
CA LEU A 129 8.38 2.67 -5.21
C LEU A 129 9.87 2.28 -5.21
N ASN A 130 10.22 1.10 -4.70
CA ASN A 130 11.62 0.69 -4.59
C ASN A 130 12.24 0.21 -5.90
N TRP A 131 11.47 -0.49 -6.74
CA TRP A 131 12.02 -1.26 -7.86
C TRP A 131 11.63 -0.74 -9.24
N CYS A 132 10.56 0.03 -9.32
CA CYS A 132 9.96 0.48 -10.58
C CYS A 132 10.01 2.00 -10.73
N THR A 133 10.82 2.69 -9.93
CA THR A 133 11.00 4.14 -10.00
C THR A 133 12.44 4.51 -10.26
N LYS A 134 12.63 5.71 -10.81
CA LYS A 134 13.89 6.43 -10.81
C LYS A 134 13.76 7.67 -9.95
N ASP A 135 14.90 8.26 -9.59
CA ASP A 135 14.88 9.56 -8.95
C ASP A 135 14.26 10.58 -9.92
N LYS A 136 13.37 11.40 -9.38
CA LYS A 136 12.90 12.58 -10.09
C LYS A 136 14.06 13.53 -10.12
N GLU A 137 14.52 13.87 -11.32
CA GLU A 137 15.54 14.87 -11.50
C GLU A 137 15.01 16.15 -10.84
N ALA A 138 15.56 16.47 -9.67
CA ALA A 138 15.23 17.72 -9.01
C ALA A 138 15.59 18.82 -9.99
N ALA A 139 14.75 19.83 -10.14
CA ALA A 139 15.11 21.06 -10.82
C ALA A 139 16.36 21.65 -10.13
N LYS A 140 17.54 21.18 -10.52
CA LYS A 140 18.84 21.68 -10.10
C LYS A 140 19.74 21.67 -11.32
N ALA A 141 19.67 22.81 -12.01
CA ALA A 141 20.65 23.43 -12.88
C ALA A 141 21.25 22.57 -14.02
N PRO A 142 21.29 23.09 -15.26
CA PRO A 142 22.02 22.45 -16.33
C PRO A 142 23.50 22.34 -15.91
N SER A 143 23.97 21.13 -15.62
CA SER A 143 25.40 20.86 -15.61
C SER A 143 25.84 20.94 -17.06
N ALA A 144 26.32 22.12 -17.43
CA ALA A 144 26.99 22.40 -18.68
C ALA A 144 28.02 21.30 -18.96
N GLY A 145 27.74 20.50 -19.99
CA GLY A 145 28.80 19.85 -20.74
C GLY A 145 29.55 20.95 -21.48
N SER A 146 30.67 21.40 -20.91
CA SER A 146 31.71 22.03 -21.69
C SER A 146 32.55 20.93 -22.34
N VAL A 147 32.43 20.90 -23.67
CA VAL A 147 33.44 20.60 -24.70
C VAL A 147 34.70 19.84 -24.30
#